data_AF-A0A0S2TF73-F1
#
_entry.id   AF-A0A0S2TF73-F1
#
_cell.length_a   1.000
_cell.length_b   1.000
_cell.length_c   1.000
_cell.angle_alpha   90.00
_cell.angle_beta   90.00
_cell.angle_gamma   90.00
#
_symmetry.space_group_name_H-M   'P 1'
#
loop_
_entity.id
_entity.type
_entity.pdbx_description
1 polymer ?
#
loop_
_entity_poly.entity_id
_entity_poly.type
_entity_poly.pdbx_seq_one_letter_code
_entity_poly.pdbx_strand_id
1 'polypeptide(L)'
;MQHAERRIRKLSLSASDHSHLQQARYCLEEAFRSASLPGLPPSAQVVIRRLELGRLRSNLPANLLAERIANLVRNLAVGAVCVDERPAPDAQVVWFSGPLRPYQALLRTLLDDGVAHAWYWRSLFPGRDLRLTTATVEGLLLEALRTPVQVLAPAHVLQAVLAPRRLEGLLPHITPSLVGRLLHEAGLSPVAAADTGSPVHYQKRIHAPDLNRDWRHAIATAVDAWGEADVRSRWLAWNALILRQPVWLACRDVLPRMDLARWLTAWSGERVELGGNEPPPGPPLQKGETGGVVAAGVQHDAHPPLSSPAGVEAPGSQHAQDSFPPLQRGVKGGLTDPPAQPEIYEKEPGPGGKACCSSHAGFALMIPVLQRLALSELLERNQRLISLDFPRYLLWSMARRFRLAQQDPLWMLFQDFEPRPDIALAEMQIPVRWIPVLWRQLSDRPPATASPRELANTLQLVAAAYLRRYCKLSLRGLIQRPGRIALTPTHWDVHFDINHTDLRLRRVALDSDPGWVPWLGRVVQFHYHNEG
;
A
#
# COMPACT_ATOMS: atom_id res chain seq x y z
N MET A 1 18.84 -0.05 -8.26
CA MET A 1 17.81 0.70 -8.99
C MET A 1 17.03 -0.31 -9.81
N GLN A 2 15.79 -0.60 -9.44
CA GLN A 2 14.90 -1.36 -10.33
C GLN A 2 14.65 -0.49 -11.55
N HIS A 3 15.00 -0.98 -12.75
CA HIS A 3 14.66 -0.28 -13.97
C HIS A 3 13.14 -0.32 -14.12
N ALA A 4 12.49 0.84 -14.12
CA ALA A 4 11.08 0.94 -14.45
C ALA A 4 10.83 0.25 -15.80
N GLU A 5 9.91 -0.71 -15.84
CA GLU A 5 9.55 -1.37 -17.09
C GLU A 5 8.94 -0.34 -18.04
N ARG A 6 9.51 -0.21 -19.24
CA ARG A 6 9.06 0.74 -20.26
C ARG A 6 8.68 -0.03 -21.50
N ARG A 7 7.45 0.18 -21.96
CA ARG A 7 6.93 -0.48 -23.14
C ARG A 7 6.52 0.53 -24.20
N ILE A 8 7.19 0.49 -25.35
CA ILE A 8 6.80 1.26 -26.53
C ILE A 8 5.91 0.39 -27.40
N ARG A 9 4.64 0.80 -27.56
CA ARG A 9 3.65 0.05 -28.34
C ARG A 9 3.91 0.14 -29.84
N LYS A 10 4.17 1.36 -30.30
CA LYS A 10 4.39 1.68 -31.71
C LYS A 10 5.46 2.75 -31.78
N LEU A 11 6.50 2.48 -32.56
CA LEU A 11 7.54 3.43 -32.91
C LEU A 11 7.40 3.72 -34.41
N SER A 12 7.35 5.00 -34.77
CA SER A 12 7.31 5.44 -36.17
C SER A 12 8.49 6.37 -36.40
N LEU A 13 9.37 5.97 -37.31
CA LEU A 13 10.57 6.71 -37.70
C LEU A 13 10.59 6.84 -39.23
N SER A 14 11.05 7.98 -39.72
CA SER A 14 11.21 8.27 -41.14
C SER A 14 12.58 8.89 -41.38
N ALA A 15 13.32 8.39 -42.37
CA ALA A 15 14.61 8.92 -42.79
C ALA A 15 14.79 8.71 -44.29
N SER A 16 15.70 9.47 -44.90
CA SER A 16 16.06 9.33 -46.31
C SER A 16 16.86 8.05 -46.60
N ASP A 17 17.50 7.48 -45.59
CA ASP A 17 18.29 6.24 -45.67
C ASP A 17 17.85 5.26 -44.57
N HIS A 18 17.73 3.98 -44.93
CA HIS A 18 17.36 2.90 -44.02
C HIS A 18 18.42 2.65 -42.94
N SER A 19 19.71 2.89 -43.25
CA SER A 19 20.81 2.73 -42.28
C SER A 19 20.61 3.63 -41.05
N HIS A 20 20.16 4.89 -41.28
CA HIS A 20 19.84 5.84 -40.22
C HIS A 20 18.65 5.40 -39.35
N LEU A 21 17.68 4.65 -39.90
CA LEU A 21 16.54 4.17 -39.13
C LEU A 21 16.93 3.12 -38.09
N GLN A 22 17.81 2.17 -38.46
CA GLN A 22 18.28 1.13 -37.55
C GLN A 22 19.11 1.73 -36.41
N GLN A 23 20.03 2.64 -36.74
CA GLN A 23 20.83 3.34 -35.75
C GLN A 23 19.97 4.20 -34.82
N ALA A 24 19.02 4.96 -35.36
CA ALA A 24 18.11 5.77 -34.57
C ALA A 24 17.24 4.92 -33.63
N ARG A 25 16.76 3.76 -34.09
CA ARG A 25 16.02 2.82 -33.26
C ARG A 25 16.86 2.31 -32.08
N TYR A 26 18.09 1.86 -32.33
CA TYR A 26 18.98 1.39 -31.27
C TYR A 26 19.28 2.50 -30.25
N CYS A 27 19.65 3.69 -30.71
CA CYS A 27 19.88 4.85 -29.84
C CYS A 27 18.63 5.20 -29.02
N LEU A 28 17.43 5.09 -29.59
CA LEU A 28 16.17 5.33 -28.88
C LEU A 28 15.91 4.28 -27.82
N GLU A 29 16.12 3.00 -28.11
CA GLU A 29 15.95 1.92 -27.14
C GLU A 29 16.89 2.12 -25.93
N GLU A 30 18.16 2.45 -26.16
CA GLU A 30 19.13 2.78 -25.10
C GLU A 30 18.75 4.07 -24.35
N ALA A 31 18.30 5.10 -25.06
CA ALA A 31 17.86 6.35 -24.46
C ALA A 31 16.62 6.15 -23.58
N PHE A 32 15.64 5.38 -24.03
CA PHE A 32 14.48 5.00 -23.22
C PHE A 32 14.84 4.06 -22.08
N ARG A 33 15.95 3.32 -22.12
CA ARG A 33 16.39 2.52 -20.96
C ARG A 33 17.02 3.38 -19.87
N SER A 34 17.73 4.44 -20.27
CA SER A 34 18.53 5.30 -19.38
C SER A 34 17.87 6.61 -18.96
N ALA A 35 16.86 7.10 -19.68
CA ALA A 35 16.19 8.37 -19.37
C ALA A 35 15.60 8.38 -17.95
N SER A 36 15.76 9.48 -17.22
CA SER A 36 14.92 9.75 -16.04
C SER A 36 13.58 10.31 -16.52
N LEU A 37 12.49 9.98 -15.83
CA LEU A 37 11.14 10.46 -16.18
C LEU A 37 10.61 11.34 -15.04
N PRO A 38 11.13 12.57 -14.88
CA PRO A 38 10.77 13.45 -13.77
C PRO A 38 9.34 13.99 -13.91
N GLY A 39 8.77 14.42 -12.79
CA GLY A 39 7.43 15.03 -12.73
C GLY A 39 6.27 14.02 -12.70
N LEU A 40 6.57 12.72 -12.72
CA LEU A 40 5.59 11.66 -12.56
C LEU A 40 5.69 11.05 -11.16
N PRO A 41 4.56 10.65 -10.53
CA PRO A 41 4.60 10.09 -9.18
C PRO A 41 5.44 8.81 -9.12
N PRO A 42 6.17 8.58 -8.02
CA PRO A 42 6.93 7.34 -7.84
C PRO A 42 5.98 6.14 -7.84
N SER A 43 6.43 5.02 -8.42
CA SER A 43 5.67 3.76 -8.50
C SER A 43 4.33 3.83 -9.26
N ALA A 44 4.03 4.96 -9.93
CA ALA A 44 2.84 5.11 -10.75
C ALA A 44 2.98 4.33 -12.06
N GLN A 45 1.85 3.77 -12.53
CA GLN A 45 1.76 3.26 -13.87
C GLN A 45 1.33 4.39 -14.80
N VAL A 46 2.23 4.82 -15.68
CA VAL A 46 2.03 5.97 -16.57
C VAL A 46 1.79 5.48 -18.00
N VAL A 47 0.78 6.03 -18.64
CA VAL A 47 0.45 5.77 -20.04
C VAL A 47 0.47 7.08 -20.81
N ILE A 48 1.38 7.16 -21.78
CA ILE A 48 1.50 8.31 -22.68
C ILE A 48 0.87 7.94 -24.02
N ARG A 49 -0.12 8.71 -24.46
CA ARG A 49 -0.84 8.48 -25.72
C ARG A 49 0.07 8.60 -26.93
N ARG A 50 0.87 9.67 -26.96
CA ARG A 50 1.81 9.99 -28.02
C ARG A 50 2.94 10.82 -27.43
N LEU A 51 4.18 10.46 -27.79
CA LEU A 51 5.38 11.21 -27.45
C LEU A 51 6.06 11.63 -28.74
N GLU A 52 6.04 12.93 -29.04
CA GLU A 52 6.64 13.45 -30.26
C GLU A 52 8.10 13.80 -30.02
N LEU A 53 9.00 13.00 -30.60
CA LEU A 53 10.45 13.21 -30.48
C LEU A 53 10.96 14.31 -31.42
N GLY A 54 10.15 14.74 -32.38
CA GLY A 54 10.53 15.70 -33.42
C GLY A 54 11.65 15.18 -34.35
N ARG A 55 12.38 16.09 -34.98
CA ARG A 55 13.53 15.74 -35.82
C ARG A 55 14.72 15.34 -34.95
N LEU A 56 15.32 14.18 -35.25
CA LEU A 56 16.51 13.65 -34.61
C LEU A 56 17.71 13.81 -35.56
N ARG A 57 18.88 14.18 -35.03
CA ARG A 57 20.13 14.14 -35.80
C ARG A 57 20.63 12.69 -35.83
N SER A 58 21.11 12.22 -36.98
CA SER A 58 21.52 10.83 -37.21
C SER A 58 22.60 10.33 -36.22
N ASN A 59 23.40 11.25 -35.68
CA ASN A 59 24.51 10.93 -34.78
C ASN A 59 24.30 11.44 -33.34
N LEU A 60 23.05 11.64 -32.90
CA LEU A 60 22.79 12.07 -31.53
C LEU A 60 23.10 10.92 -30.55
N PRO A 61 24.01 11.10 -29.58
CA PRO A 61 24.32 10.06 -28.61
C PRO A 61 23.13 9.78 -27.69
N ALA A 62 23.01 8.53 -27.22
CA ALA A 62 21.86 8.05 -26.46
C ALA A 62 21.60 8.83 -25.16
N ASN A 63 22.64 9.36 -24.51
CA ASN A 63 22.52 10.18 -23.30
C ASN A 63 21.82 11.54 -23.56
N LEU A 64 22.17 12.23 -24.64
CA LEU A 64 21.48 13.48 -25.03
C LEU A 64 20.04 13.21 -25.48
N LEU A 65 19.81 12.06 -26.12
CA LEU A 65 18.46 11.63 -26.46
C LEU A 65 17.64 11.28 -25.23
N ALA A 66 18.25 10.65 -24.22
CA ALA A 66 17.63 10.35 -22.93
C ALA A 66 17.24 11.63 -22.19
N GLU A 67 18.12 12.64 -22.17
CA GLU A 67 17.83 13.96 -21.61
C GLU A 67 16.70 14.67 -22.37
N ARG A 68 16.69 14.60 -23.70
CA ARG A 68 15.59 15.13 -24.51
C ARG A 68 14.26 14.44 -24.18
N ILE A 69 14.25 13.11 -24.06
CA ILE A 69 13.07 12.34 -23.65
C ILE A 69 12.61 12.78 -22.26
N ALA A 70 13.53 12.93 -21.31
CA ALA A 70 13.24 13.38 -19.95
C ALA A 70 12.57 14.76 -19.94
N ASN A 71 13.07 15.70 -20.75
CA ASN A 71 12.49 17.05 -20.89
C ASN A 71 11.10 17.03 -21.53
N LEU A 72 10.90 16.22 -22.58
CA LEU A 72 9.59 16.05 -23.21
C LEU A 72 8.57 15.47 -22.24
N VAL A 73 8.95 14.44 -21.48
CA VAL A 73 8.08 13.82 -20.48
C VAL A 73 7.77 14.77 -19.34
N ARG A 74 8.75 15.56 -18.87
CA ARG A 74 8.54 16.60 -17.87
C ARG A 74 7.46 17.60 -18.30
N ASN A 75 7.52 18.04 -19.56
CA ASN A 75 6.54 18.98 -20.10
C ASN A 75 5.15 18.35 -20.20
N LEU A 76 5.07 17.09 -20.62
CA LEU A 76 3.80 16.36 -20.68
C LEU A 76 3.22 16.05 -19.30
N ALA A 77 4.07 15.85 -18.29
CA ALA A 77 3.65 15.53 -16.92
C ALA A 77 2.79 16.64 -16.29
N VAL A 78 2.95 17.90 -16.72
CA VAL A 78 2.13 19.04 -16.28
C VAL A 78 0.64 18.82 -16.57
N GLY A 79 0.32 18.12 -17.67
CA GLY A 79 -1.06 17.79 -18.06
C GLY A 79 -1.48 16.37 -17.72
N ALA A 80 -0.72 15.65 -16.88
CA ALA A 80 -1.00 14.25 -16.57
C ALA A 80 -2.18 14.12 -15.58
N VAL A 81 -3.17 13.30 -15.94
CA VAL A 81 -4.39 13.11 -15.12
C VAL A 81 -4.36 11.76 -14.40
N CYS A 82 -4.70 11.76 -13.11
CA CYS A 82 -4.86 10.53 -12.34
C CYS A 82 -6.21 9.86 -12.66
N VAL A 83 -6.18 8.66 -13.23
CA VAL A 83 -7.41 7.90 -13.60
C VAL A 83 -8.14 7.35 -12.38
N ASP A 84 -7.43 7.23 -11.25
CA ASP A 84 -8.00 6.69 -10.01
C ASP A 84 -9.18 7.54 -9.52
N GLU A 85 -9.05 8.87 -9.67
CA GLU A 85 -10.02 9.88 -9.24
C GLU A 85 -11.07 10.14 -10.32
N ARG A 86 -10.64 10.35 -11.57
CA ARG A 86 -11.53 10.72 -12.67
C ARG A 86 -11.06 10.11 -14.00
N PRO A 87 -11.96 9.50 -14.79
CA PRO A 87 -11.63 9.06 -16.14
C PRO A 87 -11.28 10.27 -17.03
N ALA A 88 -10.24 10.11 -17.85
CA ALA A 88 -9.71 11.17 -18.70
C ALA A 88 -9.46 10.66 -20.13
N PRO A 89 -10.52 10.38 -20.92
CA PRO A 89 -10.38 9.79 -22.24
C PRO A 89 -9.62 10.71 -23.23
N ASP A 90 -9.62 12.03 -23.01
CA ASP A 90 -8.97 12.97 -23.92
C ASP A 90 -7.54 13.36 -23.51
N ALA A 91 -7.11 12.98 -22.30
CA ALA A 91 -5.78 13.32 -21.80
C ALA A 91 -4.66 12.68 -22.63
N GLN A 92 -3.57 13.43 -22.84
CA GLN A 92 -2.37 12.93 -23.53
C GLN A 92 -1.53 12.02 -22.63
N VAL A 93 -1.55 12.28 -21.32
CA VAL A 93 -0.89 11.45 -20.32
C VAL A 93 -1.89 11.14 -19.23
N VAL A 94 -2.01 9.85 -18.93
CA VAL A 94 -2.78 9.37 -17.79
C VAL A 94 -1.87 8.54 -16.90
N TRP A 95 -2.17 8.53 -15.61
CA TRP A 95 -1.44 7.70 -14.67
C TRP A 95 -2.36 7.09 -13.62
N PHE A 96 -1.88 6.01 -13.02
CA PHE A 96 -2.52 5.27 -11.95
C PHE A 96 -1.59 5.24 -10.75
N SER A 97 -2.10 5.41 -9.54
CA SER A 97 -1.25 5.59 -8.36
C SER A 97 -0.51 4.35 -7.87
N GLY A 98 -0.78 3.20 -8.49
CA GLY A 98 -0.03 1.98 -8.24
C GLY A 98 -0.36 0.87 -9.23
N PRO A 99 0.34 -0.28 -9.15
CA PRO A 99 0.24 -1.34 -10.13
C PRO A 99 -1.13 -2.06 -10.16
N LEU A 100 -1.92 -1.97 -9.09
CA LEU A 100 -3.27 -2.59 -9.04
C LEU A 100 -4.40 -1.67 -9.50
N ARG A 101 -4.15 -0.37 -9.51
CA ARG A 101 -5.15 0.65 -9.81
C ARG A 101 -5.79 0.49 -11.20
N PRO A 102 -5.06 0.13 -12.28
CA PRO A 102 -5.71 -0.11 -13.57
C PRO A 102 -6.69 -1.27 -13.55
N TYR A 103 -6.39 -2.35 -12.81
CA TYR A 103 -7.29 -3.51 -12.69
C TYR A 103 -8.56 -3.14 -11.93
N GLN A 104 -8.42 -2.40 -10.82
CA GLN A 104 -9.54 -1.88 -10.04
C GLN A 104 -10.43 -0.95 -10.88
N ALA A 105 -9.83 0.02 -11.55
CA ALA A 105 -10.56 1.00 -12.34
C ALA A 105 -11.20 0.38 -13.59
N LEU A 106 -10.54 -0.57 -14.25
CA LEU A 106 -11.11 -1.29 -15.38
C LEU A 106 -12.28 -2.18 -14.94
N LEU A 107 -12.13 -3.00 -13.90
CA LEU A 107 -13.22 -3.86 -13.43
C LEU A 107 -14.43 -3.03 -13.00
N ARG A 108 -14.21 -1.92 -12.30
CA ARG A 108 -15.27 -0.95 -11.96
C ARG A 108 -15.97 -0.43 -13.21
N THR A 109 -15.22 0.02 -14.21
CA THR A 109 -15.78 0.52 -15.49
C THR A 109 -16.61 -0.56 -16.21
N LEU A 110 -16.13 -1.80 -16.25
CA LEU A 110 -16.84 -2.90 -16.90
C LEU A 110 -18.13 -3.27 -16.17
N LEU A 111 -18.15 -3.22 -14.84
CA LEU A 111 -19.35 -3.50 -14.05
C LEU A 111 -20.37 -2.35 -14.10
N ASP A 112 -19.91 -1.11 -14.27
CA ASP A 112 -20.78 0.07 -14.36
C ASP A 112 -21.36 0.26 -15.77
N ASP A 113 -20.50 0.20 -16.79
CA ASP A 113 -20.82 0.60 -18.18
C ASP A 113 -20.89 -0.59 -19.15
N GLY A 114 -20.46 -1.79 -18.74
CA GLY A 114 -20.38 -2.99 -19.59
C GLY A 114 -19.20 -3.01 -20.56
N VAL A 115 -18.58 -1.85 -20.86
CA VAL A 115 -17.50 -1.72 -21.84
C VAL A 115 -16.56 -0.56 -21.51
N ALA A 116 -15.25 -0.72 -21.77
CA ALA A 116 -14.24 0.29 -21.48
C ALA A 116 -13.69 0.94 -22.78
N HIS A 117 -14.13 2.16 -23.09
CA HIS A 117 -13.83 2.82 -24.37
C HIS A 117 -12.56 3.68 -24.41
N ALA A 118 -12.07 4.14 -23.26
CA ALA A 118 -10.94 5.05 -23.23
C ALA A 118 -9.66 4.44 -23.84
N TRP A 119 -8.90 5.24 -24.60
CA TRP A 119 -7.76 4.75 -25.39
C TRP A 119 -6.69 4.05 -24.55
N TYR A 120 -6.50 4.48 -23.30
CA TYR A 120 -5.46 3.94 -22.42
C TYR A 120 -5.74 2.50 -22.00
N TRP A 121 -6.99 2.03 -22.02
CA TRP A 121 -7.31 0.64 -21.70
C TRP A 121 -6.71 -0.33 -22.72
N ARG A 122 -6.79 -0.01 -24.02
CA ARG A 122 -6.17 -0.83 -25.07
C ARG A 122 -4.64 -0.81 -25.00
N SER A 123 -4.06 0.27 -24.47
CA SER A 123 -2.62 0.37 -24.24
C SER A 123 -2.15 -0.49 -23.06
N LEU A 124 -2.97 -0.59 -22.00
CA LEU A 124 -2.68 -1.39 -20.80
C LEU A 124 -2.96 -2.88 -21.03
N PHE A 125 -4.07 -3.19 -21.70
CA PHE A 125 -4.62 -4.54 -21.88
C PHE A 125 -4.72 -4.89 -23.37
N PRO A 126 -3.58 -5.12 -24.05
CA PRO A 126 -3.54 -5.26 -25.49
C PRO A 126 -4.20 -6.55 -25.97
N GLY A 127 -4.94 -6.46 -27.07
CA GLY A 127 -5.56 -7.63 -27.70
C GLY A 127 -6.72 -8.25 -26.90
N ARG A 128 -7.17 -7.61 -25.82
CA ARG A 128 -8.32 -8.05 -25.03
C ARG A 128 -9.61 -7.41 -25.52
N ASP A 129 -10.70 -8.17 -25.46
CA ASP A 129 -12.05 -7.60 -25.54
C ASP A 129 -12.36 -6.90 -24.21
N LEU A 130 -12.59 -5.60 -24.28
CA LEU A 130 -12.81 -4.75 -23.10
C LEU A 130 -14.31 -4.62 -22.81
N ARG A 131 -15.02 -5.75 -22.86
CA ARG A 131 -16.42 -5.92 -22.49
C ARG A 131 -16.52 -6.80 -21.24
N LEU A 132 -17.59 -6.61 -20.47
CA LEU A 132 -17.85 -7.45 -19.30
C LEU A 132 -18.21 -8.87 -19.78
N THR A 133 -17.24 -9.77 -19.63
CA THR A 133 -17.40 -11.19 -19.89
C THR A 133 -16.68 -11.97 -18.79
N THR A 134 -17.04 -13.24 -18.61
CA THR A 134 -16.33 -14.13 -17.68
C THR A 134 -14.84 -14.19 -18.01
N ALA A 135 -14.47 -14.34 -19.29
CA ALA A 135 -13.07 -14.38 -19.72
C ALA A 135 -12.31 -13.09 -19.38
N THR A 136 -12.96 -11.92 -19.49
CA THR A 136 -12.37 -10.63 -19.12
C THR A 136 -12.10 -10.57 -17.61
N VAL A 137 -13.09 -10.91 -16.78
CA VAL A 137 -12.93 -10.92 -15.31
C VAL A 137 -11.84 -11.90 -14.87
N GLU A 138 -11.88 -13.13 -15.39
CA GLU A 138 -10.86 -14.14 -15.15
C GLU A 138 -9.46 -13.63 -15.52
N GLY A 139 -9.33 -13.07 -16.73
CA GLY A 139 -8.08 -12.54 -17.23
C GLY A 139 -7.55 -11.37 -16.41
N LEU A 140 -8.42 -10.54 -15.82
CA LEU A 140 -8.02 -9.43 -14.96
C LEU A 140 -7.53 -9.91 -13.59
N LEU A 141 -8.25 -10.82 -12.94
CA LEU A 141 -7.86 -11.35 -11.63
C LEU A 141 -6.56 -12.16 -11.71
N LEU A 142 -6.39 -12.96 -12.77
CA LEU A 142 -5.16 -13.74 -12.98
C LEU A 142 -3.96 -12.85 -13.35
N GLU A 143 -4.14 -11.79 -14.15
CA GLU A 143 -3.05 -10.86 -14.42
C GLU A 143 -2.68 -10.01 -13.20
N ALA A 144 -3.66 -9.68 -12.35
CA ALA A 144 -3.40 -8.94 -11.11
C ALA A 144 -2.43 -9.70 -10.18
N LEU A 145 -2.43 -11.03 -10.19
CA LEU A 145 -1.45 -11.86 -9.46
C LEU A 145 0.00 -11.65 -9.94
N ARG A 146 0.21 -11.18 -11.17
CA ARG A 146 1.55 -10.88 -11.71
C ARG A 146 2.11 -9.54 -11.24
N THR A 147 1.28 -8.74 -10.57
CA THR A 147 1.77 -7.50 -9.94
C THR A 147 2.62 -7.84 -8.73
N PRO A 148 3.45 -6.89 -8.23
CA PRO A 148 4.22 -7.08 -7.01
C PRO A 148 3.39 -7.46 -5.77
N VAL A 149 2.08 -7.21 -5.76
CA VAL A 149 1.15 -7.53 -4.66
C VAL A 149 0.74 -9.01 -4.64
N GLN A 150 1.02 -9.75 -5.72
CA GLN A 150 0.83 -11.20 -5.80
C GLN A 150 -0.57 -11.67 -5.35
N VAL A 151 -0.63 -12.65 -4.46
CA VAL A 151 -1.84 -13.33 -3.97
C VAL A 151 -2.84 -12.42 -3.27
N LEU A 152 -2.44 -11.22 -2.82
CA LEU A 152 -3.35 -10.24 -2.23
C LEU A 152 -4.00 -9.34 -3.29
N ALA A 153 -3.50 -9.37 -4.53
CA ALA A 153 -4.03 -8.55 -5.62
C ALA A 153 -5.53 -8.76 -5.88
N PRO A 154 -6.05 -10.00 -5.96
CA PRO A 154 -7.49 -10.22 -6.13
C PRO A 154 -8.31 -9.59 -5.01
N ALA A 155 -7.88 -9.71 -3.74
CA ALA A 155 -8.59 -9.12 -2.61
C ALA A 155 -8.72 -7.59 -2.74
N HIS A 156 -7.64 -6.92 -3.15
CA HIS A 156 -7.67 -5.47 -3.41
C HIS A 156 -8.49 -5.09 -4.65
N VAL A 157 -8.49 -5.91 -5.69
CA VAL A 157 -9.32 -5.67 -6.89
C VAL A 157 -10.79 -5.81 -6.55
N LEU A 158 -11.16 -6.86 -5.82
CA LEU A 158 -12.53 -7.10 -5.34
C LEU A 158 -13.02 -5.97 -4.45
N GLN A 159 -12.23 -5.57 -3.45
CA GLN A 159 -12.57 -4.48 -2.51
C GLN A 159 -13.00 -3.19 -3.24
N ALA A 160 -12.44 -2.89 -4.41
CA ALA A 160 -12.79 -1.70 -5.18
C ALA A 160 -14.19 -1.75 -5.84
N VAL A 161 -14.82 -2.93 -5.89
CA VAL A 161 -16.07 -3.19 -6.61
C VAL A 161 -17.17 -3.87 -5.75
N LEU A 162 -17.01 -3.96 -4.43
CA LEU A 162 -18.00 -4.62 -3.54
C LEU A 162 -19.30 -3.85 -3.27
N ALA A 163 -19.54 -2.74 -3.95
CA ALA A 163 -20.83 -2.06 -3.84
C ALA A 163 -21.96 -3.01 -4.29
N PRO A 164 -23.14 -3.05 -3.62
CA PRO A 164 -24.17 -4.06 -3.85
C PRO A 164 -24.52 -4.30 -5.34
N ARG A 165 -24.76 -3.23 -6.10
CA ARG A 165 -25.06 -3.31 -7.54
C ARG A 165 -23.94 -3.94 -8.37
N ARG A 166 -22.68 -3.64 -8.05
CA ARG A 166 -21.51 -4.17 -8.78
C ARG A 166 -21.23 -5.61 -8.40
N LEU A 167 -21.48 -5.97 -7.14
CA LEU A 167 -21.37 -7.33 -6.65
C LEU A 167 -22.32 -8.26 -7.41
N GLU A 168 -23.59 -7.89 -7.57
CA GLU A 168 -24.58 -8.65 -8.35
C GLU A 168 -24.11 -8.89 -9.80
N GLY A 169 -23.50 -7.87 -10.43
CA GLY A 169 -22.89 -8.01 -11.76
C GLY A 169 -21.62 -8.86 -11.78
N LEU A 170 -20.85 -8.92 -10.68
CA LEU A 170 -19.58 -9.62 -10.60
C LEU A 170 -19.75 -11.13 -10.35
N LEU A 171 -20.64 -11.52 -9.42
CA LEU A 171 -20.77 -12.92 -8.98
C LEU A 171 -20.99 -13.92 -10.14
N PRO A 172 -21.81 -13.65 -11.17
CA PRO A 172 -21.98 -14.55 -12.31
C PRO A 172 -20.68 -14.87 -13.08
N HIS A 173 -19.66 -14.02 -12.96
CA HIS A 173 -18.36 -14.19 -13.62
C HIS A 173 -17.30 -14.89 -12.74
N ILE A 174 -17.61 -15.19 -11.48
CA ILE A 174 -16.72 -15.94 -10.59
C ILE A 174 -17.01 -17.45 -10.72
N THR A 175 -16.24 -18.11 -11.58
CA THR A 175 -16.39 -19.54 -11.86
C THR A 175 -15.60 -20.41 -10.85
N PRO A 176 -16.02 -21.67 -10.59
CA PRO A 176 -15.22 -22.59 -9.78
C PRO A 176 -13.82 -22.85 -10.37
N SER A 177 -13.68 -22.87 -11.70
CA SER A 177 -12.39 -23.07 -12.38
C SER A 177 -11.45 -21.87 -12.22
N LEU A 178 -11.97 -20.64 -12.27
CA LEU A 178 -11.22 -19.43 -11.92
C LEU A 178 -10.72 -19.52 -10.48
N VAL A 179 -11.61 -19.79 -9.53
CA VAL A 179 -11.26 -19.87 -8.12
C VAL A 179 -10.24 -20.98 -7.85
N GLY A 180 -10.40 -22.15 -8.47
CA GLY A 180 -9.41 -23.22 -8.38
C GLY A 180 -8.01 -22.80 -8.83
N ARG A 181 -7.90 -22.05 -9.94
CA ARG A 181 -6.61 -21.49 -10.39
C ARG A 181 -6.06 -20.44 -9.42
N LEU A 182 -6.89 -19.51 -8.96
CA LEU A 182 -6.46 -18.46 -8.02
C LEU A 182 -5.97 -19.05 -6.68
N LEU A 183 -6.65 -20.08 -6.17
CA LEU A 183 -6.24 -20.80 -4.97
C LEU A 183 -4.94 -21.58 -5.19
N HIS A 184 -4.78 -22.23 -6.35
CA HIS A 184 -3.56 -22.94 -6.70
C HIS A 184 -2.34 -21.99 -6.74
N GLU A 185 -2.48 -20.83 -7.38
CA GLU A 185 -1.45 -19.78 -7.40
C GLU A 185 -1.13 -19.24 -5.99
N ALA A 186 -2.10 -19.29 -5.08
CA ALA A 186 -1.89 -18.96 -3.67
C ALA A 186 -1.27 -20.10 -2.84
N GLY A 187 -0.98 -21.26 -3.45
CA GLY A 187 -0.47 -22.44 -2.75
C GLY A 187 -1.52 -23.15 -1.88
N LEU A 188 -2.81 -22.88 -2.11
CA LEU A 188 -3.93 -23.49 -1.41
C LEU A 188 -4.56 -24.60 -2.26
N SER A 189 -4.89 -25.72 -1.63
CA SER A 189 -5.56 -26.84 -2.31
C SER A 189 -7.08 -26.68 -2.23
N PRO A 190 -7.81 -26.69 -3.37
CA PRO A 190 -9.26 -26.66 -3.36
C PRO A 190 -9.87 -27.98 -2.83
N VAL A 191 -9.16 -29.11 -2.96
CA VAL A 191 -9.63 -30.43 -2.49
C VAL A 191 -9.76 -30.47 -0.97
N ALA A 192 -8.89 -29.76 -0.25
CA ALA A 192 -8.96 -29.64 1.20
C ALA A 192 -10.19 -28.86 1.69
N ALA A 193 -10.88 -28.11 0.82
CA ALA A 193 -12.08 -27.36 1.18
C ALA A 193 -13.36 -28.21 1.11
N ALA A 194 -13.36 -29.28 0.31
CA ALA A 194 -14.54 -30.12 0.06
C ALA A 194 -14.66 -31.30 1.04
N ASP A 195 -13.55 -31.77 1.60
CA ASP A 195 -13.54 -32.92 2.51
C ASP A 195 -13.71 -32.48 3.97
N THR A 196 -14.97 -32.22 4.37
CA THR A 196 -15.33 -31.92 5.77
C THR A 196 -15.37 -33.16 6.65
N GLY A 197 -15.11 -34.36 6.12
CA GLY A 197 -15.35 -35.65 6.78
C GLY A 197 -14.19 -36.20 7.60
N SER A 198 -12.95 -35.70 7.40
CA SER A 198 -11.81 -36.21 8.16
C SER A 198 -11.72 -35.57 9.56
N PRO A 199 -11.76 -36.38 10.65
CA PRO A 199 -11.62 -35.89 12.01
C PRO A 199 -10.14 -35.55 12.30
N VAL A 200 -9.68 -34.43 11.75
CA VAL A 200 -8.37 -33.88 12.10
C VAL A 200 -8.51 -33.20 13.46
N HIS A 201 -8.20 -33.97 14.50
CA HIS A 201 -8.12 -33.51 15.88
C HIS A 201 -7.27 -32.21 15.96
N TYR A 202 -7.87 -31.15 16.51
CA TYR A 202 -7.26 -29.89 16.99
C TYR A 202 -7.05 -28.69 16.04
N GLN A 203 -7.72 -28.58 14.90
CA GLN A 203 -7.75 -27.28 14.22
C GLN A 203 -8.80 -26.35 14.83
N LYS A 204 -8.35 -25.40 15.67
CA LYS A 204 -9.22 -24.30 16.15
C LYS A 204 -9.79 -23.56 14.93
N ARG A 205 -11.12 -23.46 14.86
CA ARG A 205 -11.84 -22.65 13.86
C ARG A 205 -11.39 -21.20 13.91
N ILE A 206 -11.35 -20.55 12.74
CA ILE A 206 -10.99 -19.14 12.64
C ILE A 206 -12.16 -18.30 13.14
N HIS A 207 -11.89 -17.38 14.06
CA HIS A 207 -12.89 -16.41 14.50
C HIS A 207 -13.27 -15.46 13.36
N ALA A 208 -14.54 -15.07 13.31
CA ALA A 208 -15.00 -14.11 12.33
C ALA A 208 -14.15 -12.83 12.40
N PRO A 209 -13.49 -12.42 11.31
CA PRO A 209 -12.77 -11.16 11.31
C PRO A 209 -13.77 -10.01 11.40
N ASP A 210 -13.33 -8.89 11.98
CA ASP A 210 -14.06 -7.64 11.88
C ASP A 210 -13.85 -7.07 10.46
N LEU A 211 -14.89 -7.19 9.65
CA LEU A 211 -14.92 -6.77 8.25
C LEU A 211 -15.85 -5.57 8.09
N ASN A 212 -15.62 -4.74 7.08
CA ASN A 212 -16.59 -3.71 6.72
C ASN A 212 -17.90 -4.30 6.19
N ARG A 213 -18.95 -3.47 6.16
CA ARG A 213 -20.29 -3.86 5.72
C ARG A 213 -20.32 -4.47 4.32
N ASP A 214 -19.53 -3.95 3.40
CA ASP A 214 -19.50 -4.39 2.00
C ASP A 214 -18.98 -5.84 1.88
N TRP A 215 -17.90 -6.18 2.59
CA TRP A 215 -17.41 -7.57 2.63
C TRP A 215 -18.39 -8.52 3.31
N ARG A 216 -18.99 -8.12 4.43
CA ARG A 216 -20.00 -8.95 5.12
C ARG A 216 -21.18 -9.25 4.18
N HIS A 217 -21.67 -8.23 3.49
CA HIS A 217 -22.74 -8.37 2.49
C HIS A 217 -22.32 -9.23 1.30
N ALA A 218 -21.09 -9.05 0.79
CA ALA A 218 -20.57 -9.85 -0.32
C ALA A 218 -20.47 -11.34 0.01
N ILE A 219 -19.98 -11.67 1.20
CA ILE A 219 -19.90 -13.05 1.67
C ILE A 219 -21.29 -13.63 1.88
N ALA A 220 -22.22 -12.90 2.50
CA ALA A 220 -23.61 -13.34 2.68
C ALA A 220 -24.27 -13.65 1.33
N THR A 221 -24.18 -12.73 0.38
CA THR A 221 -24.76 -12.88 -0.97
C THR A 221 -24.14 -14.06 -1.73
N ALA A 222 -22.83 -14.28 -1.59
CA ALA A 222 -22.15 -15.43 -2.19
C ALA A 222 -22.61 -16.75 -1.57
N VAL A 223 -22.78 -16.80 -0.24
CA VAL A 223 -23.28 -17.98 0.47
C VAL A 223 -24.74 -18.27 0.09
N ASP A 224 -25.58 -17.25 -0.06
CA ASP A 224 -26.96 -17.43 -0.52
C ASP A 224 -27.00 -17.94 -1.97
N ALA A 225 -26.10 -17.45 -2.84
CA ALA A 225 -26.04 -17.83 -4.25
C ALA A 225 -25.43 -19.21 -4.52
N TRP A 226 -24.41 -19.61 -3.75
CA TRP A 226 -23.61 -20.81 -4.05
C TRP A 226 -23.59 -21.85 -2.93
N GLY A 227 -23.98 -21.48 -1.71
CA GLY A 227 -23.84 -22.27 -0.50
C GLY A 227 -22.53 -22.00 0.25
N GLU A 228 -22.52 -22.35 1.54
CA GLU A 228 -21.36 -22.17 2.44
C GLU A 228 -20.17 -23.06 2.06
N ALA A 229 -20.45 -24.29 1.63
CA ALA A 229 -19.40 -25.26 1.29
C ALA A 229 -18.76 -24.99 -0.08
N ASP A 230 -19.35 -24.12 -0.90
CA ASP A 230 -18.83 -23.81 -2.23
C ASP A 230 -17.47 -23.11 -2.14
N VAL A 231 -16.54 -23.58 -2.97
CA VAL A 231 -15.15 -23.07 -3.02
C VAL A 231 -15.10 -21.57 -3.32
N ARG A 232 -16.06 -21.03 -4.07
CA ARG A 232 -16.15 -19.61 -4.41
C ARG A 232 -16.52 -18.76 -3.21
N SER A 233 -17.49 -19.20 -2.40
CA SER A 233 -17.87 -18.54 -1.13
C SER A 233 -16.69 -18.50 -0.16
N ARG A 234 -15.99 -19.62 0.00
CA ARG A 234 -14.79 -19.72 0.85
C ARG A 234 -13.64 -18.87 0.34
N TRP A 235 -13.40 -18.85 -0.97
CA TRP A 235 -12.38 -17.99 -1.57
C TRP A 235 -12.68 -16.50 -1.35
N LEU A 236 -13.94 -16.07 -1.52
CA LEU A 236 -14.33 -14.68 -1.28
C LEU A 236 -14.09 -14.28 0.19
N ALA A 237 -14.50 -15.13 1.12
CA ALA A 237 -14.27 -14.94 2.54
C ALA A 237 -12.77 -14.98 2.91
N TRP A 238 -11.97 -15.80 2.22
CA TRP A 238 -10.52 -15.84 2.39
C TRP A 238 -9.87 -14.54 1.94
N ASN A 239 -10.29 -13.97 0.81
CA ASN A 239 -9.83 -12.66 0.35
C ASN A 239 -10.11 -11.56 1.37
N ALA A 240 -11.30 -11.56 1.97
CA ALA A 240 -11.64 -10.63 3.05
C ALA A 240 -10.73 -10.81 4.28
N LEU A 241 -10.46 -12.06 4.66
CA LEU A 241 -9.59 -12.40 5.79
C LEU A 241 -8.16 -11.92 5.56
N ILE A 242 -7.55 -12.22 4.41
CA ILE A 242 -6.15 -11.85 4.14
C ILE A 242 -5.98 -10.34 3.92
N LEU A 243 -7.02 -9.64 3.45
CA LEU A 243 -7.00 -8.18 3.35
C LEU A 243 -6.92 -7.52 4.72
N ARG A 244 -7.60 -8.11 5.72
CA ARG A 244 -7.60 -7.63 7.10
C ARG A 244 -6.38 -8.10 7.90
N GLN A 245 -5.96 -9.35 7.69
CA GLN A 245 -4.89 -10.02 8.42
C GLN A 245 -4.02 -10.83 7.44
N PRO A 246 -3.04 -10.19 6.78
CA PRO A 246 -2.21 -10.85 5.78
C PRO A 246 -1.39 -12.03 6.29
N VAL A 247 -1.17 -12.13 7.61
CA VAL A 247 -0.52 -13.28 8.26
C VAL A 247 -1.15 -14.63 7.89
N TRP A 248 -2.45 -14.66 7.56
CA TRP A 248 -3.13 -15.88 7.11
C TRP A 248 -2.62 -16.43 5.78
N LEU A 249 -1.85 -15.66 5.01
CA LEU A 249 -1.13 -16.16 3.84
C LEU A 249 -0.06 -17.21 4.20
N ALA A 250 0.37 -17.29 5.46
CA ALA A 250 1.27 -18.34 5.95
C ALA A 250 0.52 -19.66 6.30
N CYS A 251 -0.82 -19.67 6.28
CA CYS A 251 -1.65 -20.79 6.73
C CYS A 251 -2.20 -21.56 5.51
N ARG A 252 -1.60 -22.72 5.18
CA ARG A 252 -2.00 -23.51 4.00
C ARG A 252 -3.35 -24.23 4.13
N ASP A 253 -3.79 -24.44 5.35
CA ASP A 253 -5.05 -25.09 5.73
C ASP A 253 -6.12 -24.06 6.16
N VAL A 254 -6.02 -22.81 5.71
CA VAL A 254 -6.95 -21.73 6.10
C VAL A 254 -8.40 -22.01 5.68
N LEU A 255 -8.61 -22.52 4.46
CA LEU A 255 -9.96 -22.74 3.90
C LEU A 255 -10.83 -23.71 4.71
N PRO A 256 -10.37 -24.92 5.10
CA PRO A 256 -11.19 -25.83 5.90
C PRO A 256 -11.51 -25.30 7.31
N ARG A 257 -10.73 -24.33 7.82
CA ARG A 257 -10.89 -23.77 9.17
C ARG A 257 -11.88 -22.61 9.24
N MET A 258 -12.33 -22.12 8.08
CA MET A 258 -13.36 -21.09 7.97
C MET A 258 -14.74 -21.74 8.14
N ASP A 259 -15.56 -21.12 8.99
CA ASP A 259 -16.92 -21.52 9.31
C ASP A 259 -17.83 -20.34 8.99
N LEU A 260 -18.33 -20.30 7.76
CA LEU A 260 -18.99 -19.11 7.22
C LEU A 260 -20.36 -18.91 7.87
N ALA A 261 -21.09 -20.00 8.19
CA ALA A 261 -22.33 -19.90 8.94
C ALA A 261 -22.12 -19.23 10.30
N ARG A 262 -21.06 -19.62 11.03
CA ARG A 262 -20.73 -18.98 12.30
C ARG A 262 -20.31 -17.52 12.11
N TRP A 263 -19.58 -17.19 11.06
CA TRP A 263 -19.20 -15.81 10.76
C TRP A 263 -20.43 -14.93 10.48
N LEU A 264 -21.33 -15.39 9.60
CA LEU A 264 -22.56 -14.70 9.26
C LEU A 264 -23.47 -14.53 10.49
N THR A 265 -23.55 -15.54 11.36
CA THR A 265 -24.32 -15.48 12.61
C THR A 265 -23.72 -14.45 13.59
N ALA A 266 -22.39 -14.40 13.70
CA ALA A 266 -21.73 -13.41 14.55
C ALA A 266 -21.98 -11.98 14.05
N TRP A 267 -21.94 -11.75 12.74
CA TRP A 267 -22.19 -10.42 12.16
C TRP A 267 -23.65 -10.00 12.18
N SER A 268 -24.60 -10.94 12.17
CA SER A 268 -26.03 -10.63 12.26
C SER A 268 -26.46 -10.29 13.69
N GLY A 269 -25.81 -10.90 14.70
CA GLY A 269 -25.99 -10.57 16.11
C GLY A 269 -25.47 -9.17 16.48
N GLU A 270 -24.56 -8.60 15.70
CA GLU A 270 -24.07 -7.21 15.84
C GLU A 270 -25.08 -6.15 15.36
N ARG A 271 -26.33 -6.52 15.03
CA ARG A 271 -27.40 -5.54 14.81
C ARG A 271 -27.66 -4.71 16.07
N VAL A 272 -27.01 -3.54 16.10
CA VAL A 272 -27.67 -2.27 16.41
C VAL A 272 -28.24 -2.19 17.83
N GLU A 273 -27.36 -2.08 18.83
CA GLU A 273 -27.52 -1.02 19.84
C GLU A 273 -27.13 0.33 19.21
N LEU A 274 -27.71 0.71 18.07
CA LEU A 274 -27.70 2.14 17.70
C LEU A 274 -28.71 2.76 18.64
N GLY A 275 -28.19 3.60 19.53
CA GLY A 275 -28.93 4.30 20.56
C GLY A 275 -30.34 4.64 20.12
N GLY A 276 -31.30 3.94 20.71
CA GLY A 276 -32.52 4.59 21.09
C GLY A 276 -32.12 5.76 21.99
N ASN A 277 -31.92 6.92 21.37
CA ASN A 277 -32.42 8.13 22.00
C ASN A 277 -33.92 7.90 22.18
N GLU A 278 -34.29 7.25 23.28
CA GLU A 278 -35.54 7.62 23.92
C GLU A 278 -35.46 9.15 24.04
N PRO A 279 -36.40 9.90 23.43
CA PRO A 279 -36.50 11.30 23.76
C PRO A 279 -36.64 11.37 25.28
N PRO A 280 -35.91 12.26 25.98
CA PRO A 280 -36.14 12.44 27.41
C PRO A 280 -37.64 12.65 27.61
N PRO A 281 -38.25 12.07 28.65
CA PRO A 281 -39.67 12.24 28.91
C PRO A 281 -39.97 13.74 28.90
N GLY A 282 -40.77 14.15 27.91
CA GLY A 282 -41.13 15.55 27.74
C GLY A 282 -41.75 16.07 29.03
N PRO A 283 -41.46 17.32 29.44
CA PRO A 283 -42.10 17.90 30.61
C PRO A 283 -43.63 17.88 30.42
N PRO A 284 -44.41 17.73 31.50
CA PRO A 284 -45.85 17.63 31.41
C PRO A 284 -46.45 18.87 30.73
N LEU A 285 -47.16 18.64 29.63
CA LEU A 285 -47.98 19.62 28.92
C LEU A 285 -48.95 20.29 29.91
N GLN A 286 -48.67 21.55 30.25
CA GLN A 286 -49.68 22.45 30.81
C GLN A 286 -50.68 22.81 29.71
N LYS A 287 -51.95 22.52 29.99
CA LYS A 287 -53.10 23.07 29.25
C LYS A 287 -53.08 24.59 29.43
N GLY A 288 -52.76 25.30 28.35
CA GLY A 288 -52.85 26.74 28.23
C GLY A 288 -53.86 27.11 27.14
N GLU A 289 -54.68 28.10 27.46
CA GLU A 289 -55.95 28.43 26.85
C GLU A 289 -55.86 29.10 25.47
N THR A 290 -57.00 29.03 24.81
CA THR A 290 -57.40 29.66 23.55
C THR A 290 -57.36 31.20 23.55
N GLY A 291 -57.00 31.76 22.39
CA GLY A 291 -57.29 33.13 21.96
C GLY A 291 -56.03 33.78 21.37
N GLY A 292 -55.99 34.38 20.19
CA GLY A 292 -56.97 34.70 19.15
C GLY A 292 -56.36 35.84 18.29
N VAL A 293 -56.56 35.79 16.96
CA VAL A 293 -56.62 36.92 15.98
C VAL A 293 -55.37 37.85 15.91
N VAL A 294 -54.70 38.14 14.78
CA VAL A 294 -55.09 39.00 13.63
C VAL A 294 -54.01 38.88 12.52
N ALA A 295 -54.45 39.12 11.28
CA ALA A 295 -53.80 39.00 9.99
C ALA A 295 -52.81 40.12 9.57
N ALA A 296 -52.33 39.97 8.31
CA ALA A 296 -51.56 40.86 7.42
C ALA A 296 -50.04 40.78 7.59
N GLY A 297 -49.21 40.64 6.57
CA GLY A 297 -49.33 40.91 5.14
C GLY A 297 -48.11 41.75 4.71
N VAL A 298 -47.74 41.67 3.43
CA VAL A 298 -46.87 42.59 2.65
C VAL A 298 -45.48 42.08 2.24
N GLN A 299 -45.29 42.19 0.92
CA GLN A 299 -44.12 41.97 0.05
C GLN A 299 -43.17 43.19 0.04
N HIS A 300 -41.90 42.98 -0.37
CA HIS A 300 -41.10 43.79 -1.33
C HIS A 300 -39.61 43.42 -1.13
N ASP A 301 -38.90 42.90 -2.14
CA ASP A 301 -38.33 43.52 -3.36
C ASP A 301 -36.90 44.08 -3.19
N ALA A 302 -36.02 43.56 -4.06
CA ALA A 302 -35.08 44.27 -4.93
C ALA A 302 -33.87 45.09 -4.39
N HIS A 303 -32.67 44.55 -4.70
CA HIS A 303 -31.56 45.19 -5.48
C HIS A 303 -30.76 46.40 -4.88
N PRO A 304 -29.61 46.87 -5.49
CA PRO A 304 -28.25 46.34 -5.31
C PRO A 304 -27.21 47.46 -4.94
N PRO A 305 -26.08 47.70 -5.66
CA PRO A 305 -24.71 47.72 -5.13
C PRO A 305 -24.05 49.11 -5.15
N LEU A 306 -22.74 49.22 -4.80
CA LEU A 306 -21.69 49.95 -5.55
C LEU A 306 -20.42 50.21 -4.71
N SER A 307 -19.31 50.35 -5.46
CA SER A 307 -18.14 51.20 -5.21
C SER A 307 -16.83 50.56 -4.70
N SER A 308 -15.93 50.32 -5.67
CA SER A 308 -14.48 50.65 -5.67
C SER A 308 -14.26 52.16 -5.37
N PRO A 309 -13.03 52.76 -5.24
CA PRO A 309 -11.76 52.32 -5.82
C PRO A 309 -10.42 52.69 -5.10
N ALA A 310 -9.33 52.20 -5.70
CA ALA A 310 -8.04 52.82 -6.04
C ALA A 310 -7.09 53.46 -4.99
N GLY A 311 -5.80 53.19 -5.24
CA GLY A 311 -4.64 54.01 -4.86
C GLY A 311 -3.59 53.24 -4.06
N VAL A 312 -2.27 53.31 -4.25
CA VAL A 312 -1.37 54.12 -5.08
C VAL A 312 -0.02 53.36 -5.12
N GLU A 313 0.71 53.53 -6.23
CA GLU A 313 2.07 53.02 -6.50
C GLU A 313 3.17 53.71 -5.68
N ALA A 314 4.39 53.13 -5.73
CA ALA A 314 5.70 53.79 -5.89
C ALA A 314 6.82 53.35 -4.90
N PRO A 315 8.10 53.38 -5.35
CA PRO A 315 9.10 52.36 -5.03
C PRO A 315 10.37 52.91 -4.34
N GLY A 316 11.33 52.04 -4.03
CA GLY A 316 12.65 52.44 -3.50
C GLY A 316 13.73 51.35 -3.58
N SER A 317 14.79 51.68 -4.30
CA SER A 317 15.91 50.85 -4.76
C SER A 317 17.01 50.55 -3.73
N GLN A 318 17.62 49.36 -3.86
CA GLN A 318 19.06 49.06 -4.01
C GLN A 318 20.10 49.80 -3.14
N HIS A 319 20.95 49.04 -2.43
CA HIS A 319 22.41 49.10 -2.60
C HIS A 319 23.13 47.89 -1.95
N ALA A 320 24.08 47.32 -2.70
CA ALA A 320 25.06 46.33 -2.27
C ALA A 320 26.29 47.00 -1.63
N GLN A 321 26.99 46.31 -0.74
CA GLN A 321 28.44 46.42 -0.60
C GLN A 321 29.05 45.28 0.24
N ASP A 322 30.08 44.67 -0.34
CA ASP A 322 31.01 43.70 0.23
C ASP A 322 31.89 44.30 1.34
N SER A 323 32.28 43.50 2.33
CA SER A 323 33.56 43.61 3.07
C SER A 323 33.81 42.37 3.96
N PHE A 324 34.88 41.61 3.66
CA PHE A 324 35.71 40.85 4.62
C PHE A 324 36.88 41.75 5.08
N PRO A 325 37.69 41.51 6.15
CA PRO A 325 38.13 40.25 6.82
C PRO A 325 38.23 40.42 8.39
N PRO A 326 39.07 39.74 9.24
CA PRO A 326 39.99 38.59 9.07
C PRO A 326 39.91 37.47 10.15
N LEU A 327 40.73 36.44 9.94
CA LEU A 327 41.02 35.29 10.81
C LEU A 327 41.55 35.69 12.21
N GLN A 328 40.96 35.12 13.27
CA GLN A 328 41.60 34.97 14.59
C GLN A 328 41.40 33.56 15.17
N ARG A 329 42.48 33.08 15.79
CA ARG A 329 42.59 31.80 16.53
C ARG A 329 41.90 31.89 17.89
N GLY A 330 41.10 30.85 18.18
CA GLY A 330 41.10 30.11 19.45
C GLY A 330 40.35 30.71 20.64
N VAL A 331 39.14 30.20 20.92
CA VAL A 331 38.57 30.15 22.28
C VAL A 331 37.68 28.89 22.42
N LYS A 332 37.80 28.21 23.55
CA LYS A 332 36.98 27.10 24.03
C LYS A 332 35.61 27.58 24.52
N GLY A 333 34.58 26.77 24.30
CA GLY A 333 33.42 26.68 25.19
C GLY A 333 32.17 27.43 24.75
N GLY A 334 31.10 26.69 24.50
CA GLY A 334 29.75 27.21 24.30
C GLY A 334 28.88 26.19 23.61
N LEU A 335 28.10 25.41 24.37
CA LEU A 335 26.94 24.70 23.83
C LEU A 335 25.97 25.75 23.28
N THR A 336 25.84 25.82 21.96
CA THR A 336 24.75 26.51 21.29
C THR A 336 23.70 25.50 20.86
N ASP A 337 22.44 25.88 21.05
CA ASP A 337 21.23 25.15 20.72
C ASP A 337 21.24 24.50 19.33
N PRO A 338 20.53 23.36 19.14
CA PRO A 338 20.41 22.74 17.83
C PRO A 338 19.73 23.70 16.85
N PRO A 339 20.18 23.76 15.58
CA PRO A 339 19.61 24.67 14.61
C PRO A 339 18.14 24.35 14.35
N ALA A 340 17.36 25.41 14.21
CA ALA A 340 15.96 25.37 13.85
C ALA A 340 15.72 24.47 12.63
N GLN A 341 14.65 23.68 12.72
CA GLN A 341 14.16 22.81 11.66
C GLN A 341 14.00 23.62 10.36
N PRO A 342 14.55 23.18 9.21
CA PRO A 342 14.35 23.89 7.96
C PRO A 342 12.87 23.87 7.59
N GLU A 343 12.41 25.05 7.18
CA GLU A 343 11.05 25.35 6.77
C GLU A 343 10.53 24.35 5.74
N ILE A 344 9.26 24.03 5.94
CA ILE A 344 8.45 23.06 5.23
C ILE A 344 8.34 23.46 3.76
N TYR A 345 9.01 22.72 2.86
CA TYR A 345 8.66 22.70 1.45
C TYR A 345 7.32 21.97 1.28
N GLU A 346 6.23 22.71 1.47
CA GLU A 346 4.89 22.34 1.06
C GLU A 346 4.70 22.68 -0.41
N LYS A 347 4.65 21.66 -1.28
CA LYS A 347 3.88 21.77 -2.52
C LYS A 347 3.33 20.42 -2.99
N GLU A 348 2.02 20.33 -2.76
CA GLU A 348 0.93 19.56 -3.36
C GLU A 348 0.82 18.01 -3.24
N PRO A 349 -0.39 17.50 -2.94
CA PRO A 349 -0.65 16.09 -2.64
C PRO A 349 -1.11 15.31 -3.87
N GLY A 350 -0.39 14.24 -4.23
CA GLY A 350 -0.87 13.24 -5.17
C GLY A 350 -1.31 11.94 -4.47
N PRO A 351 -2.27 11.19 -5.02
CA PRO A 351 -2.81 9.93 -4.46
C PRO A 351 -1.83 8.73 -4.43
N GLY A 352 -0.52 8.97 -4.51
CA GLY A 352 0.56 7.99 -4.40
C GLY A 352 1.19 7.90 -2.99
N GLY A 353 0.46 8.30 -1.94
CA GLY A 353 0.97 8.35 -0.56
C GLY A 353 2.16 9.31 -0.43
N LYS A 354 1.92 10.56 -0.04
CA LYS A 354 3.00 11.54 0.18
C LYS A 354 4.06 10.94 1.10
N ALA A 355 5.31 10.87 0.63
CA ALA A 355 6.41 10.39 1.44
C ALA A 355 6.64 11.37 2.61
N CYS A 356 6.33 10.93 3.82
CA CYS A 356 6.42 11.71 5.04
C CYS A 356 7.73 11.43 5.77
N CYS A 357 8.33 12.45 6.37
CA CYS A 357 9.54 12.28 7.17
C CYS A 357 9.27 11.40 8.39
N SER A 358 10.22 10.52 8.70
CA SER A 358 10.21 9.69 9.89
C SER A 358 11.63 9.61 10.45
N SER A 359 11.76 9.81 11.76
CA SER A 359 13.02 9.55 12.49
C SER A 359 13.30 8.06 12.68
N HIS A 360 12.36 7.20 12.27
CA HIS A 360 12.38 5.75 12.42
C HIS A 360 12.20 5.03 11.07
N ALA A 361 12.55 5.66 9.95
CA ALA A 361 12.50 5.04 8.62
C ALA A 361 13.29 3.73 8.54
N GLY A 362 14.37 3.62 9.31
CA GLY A 362 15.13 2.37 9.49
C GLY A 362 14.33 1.19 10.05
N PHE A 363 13.13 1.41 10.58
CA PHE A 363 12.23 0.37 11.05
C PHE A 363 11.90 -0.66 9.95
N ALA A 364 11.82 -0.24 8.67
CA ALA A 364 11.59 -1.15 7.55
C ALA A 364 12.77 -2.13 7.31
N LEU A 365 13.99 -1.77 7.71
CA LEU A 365 15.16 -2.66 7.64
C LEU A 365 15.03 -3.85 8.61
N MET A 366 14.05 -3.85 9.52
CA MET A 366 13.72 -5.03 10.33
C MET A 366 13.13 -6.16 9.51
N ILE A 367 12.45 -5.88 8.40
CA ILE A 367 11.83 -6.90 7.56
C ILE A 367 12.86 -7.94 7.06
N PRO A 368 13.98 -7.54 6.41
CA PRO A 368 14.98 -8.51 5.99
C PRO A 368 15.72 -9.16 7.18
N VAL A 369 15.81 -8.50 8.35
CA VAL A 369 16.30 -9.16 9.59
C VAL A 369 15.37 -10.30 9.99
N LEU A 370 14.05 -10.05 10.05
CA LEU A 370 13.05 -11.05 10.44
C LEU A 370 12.97 -12.20 9.43
N GLN A 371 13.15 -11.94 8.14
CA GLN A 371 13.27 -12.97 7.11
C GLN A 371 14.50 -13.86 7.34
N ARG A 372 15.67 -13.27 7.66
CA ARG A 372 16.88 -14.04 7.99
C ARG A 372 16.77 -14.85 9.27
N LEU A 373 15.95 -14.37 10.20
CA LEU A 373 15.56 -15.10 11.41
C LEU A 373 14.42 -16.08 11.16
N ALA A 374 14.03 -16.34 9.90
CA ALA A 374 13.02 -17.33 9.54
C ALA A 374 11.67 -17.13 10.26
N LEU A 375 11.19 -15.87 10.32
CA LEU A 375 9.86 -15.58 10.87
C LEU A 375 8.75 -16.38 10.15
N SER A 376 8.85 -16.58 8.83
CA SER A 376 7.87 -17.40 8.10
C SER A 376 7.84 -18.85 8.59
N GLU A 377 9.01 -19.46 8.82
CA GLU A 377 9.13 -20.83 9.39
C GLU A 377 8.53 -20.90 10.79
N LEU A 378 8.73 -19.86 11.61
CA LEU A 378 8.11 -19.75 12.92
C LEU A 378 6.57 -19.72 12.82
N LEU A 379 6.00 -18.96 11.88
CA LEU A 379 4.55 -18.87 11.70
C LEU A 379 3.96 -20.19 11.19
N GLU A 380 4.61 -20.82 10.20
CA GLU A 380 4.18 -22.09 9.62
C GLU A 380 4.11 -23.21 10.68
N ARG A 381 5.10 -23.27 11.58
CA ARG A 381 5.13 -24.27 12.67
C ARG A 381 4.23 -23.94 13.85
N ASN A 382 3.80 -22.69 14.00
CA ASN A 382 3.06 -22.23 15.18
C ASN A 382 1.81 -21.47 14.73
N GLN A 383 0.81 -22.18 14.23
CA GLN A 383 -0.44 -21.58 13.71
C GLN A 383 -1.17 -20.67 14.70
N ARG A 384 -0.97 -20.86 16.02
CA ARG A 384 -1.53 -19.96 17.05
C ARG A 384 -0.99 -18.53 16.90
N LEU A 385 0.24 -18.35 16.46
CA LEU A 385 0.83 -17.03 16.18
C LEU A 385 0.12 -16.32 15.02
N ILE A 386 -0.35 -17.07 14.02
CA ILE A 386 -1.14 -16.54 12.90
C ILE A 386 -2.46 -15.98 13.43
N SER A 387 -3.16 -16.73 14.28
CA SER A 387 -4.44 -16.29 14.89
C SER A 387 -4.34 -15.08 15.81
N LEU A 388 -3.12 -14.74 16.25
CA LEU A 388 -2.81 -13.59 17.10
C LEU A 388 -2.22 -12.41 16.31
N ASP A 389 -2.09 -12.53 14.99
CA ASP A 389 -1.39 -11.56 14.15
C ASP A 389 0.00 -11.20 14.71
N PHE A 390 0.75 -12.24 15.10
CA PHE A 390 2.01 -12.09 15.82
C PHE A 390 3.04 -11.20 15.11
N PRO A 391 3.21 -11.21 13.77
CA PRO A 391 4.14 -10.29 13.12
C PRO A 391 3.76 -8.82 13.34
N ARG A 392 2.47 -8.49 13.27
CA ARG A 392 1.97 -7.15 13.56
C ARG A 392 2.16 -6.79 15.02
N TYR A 393 1.87 -7.72 15.94
CA TYR A 393 2.16 -7.58 17.37
C TYR A 393 3.65 -7.31 17.64
N LEU A 394 4.54 -8.06 16.99
CA LEU A 394 5.99 -7.92 17.11
C LEU A 394 6.44 -6.53 16.69
N LEU A 395 6.02 -6.08 15.50
CA LEU A 395 6.34 -4.74 15.00
C LEU A 395 5.75 -3.66 15.91
N TRP A 396 4.50 -3.79 16.36
CA TRP A 396 3.87 -2.86 17.30
C TRP A 396 4.64 -2.78 18.62
N SER A 397 5.07 -3.93 19.16
CA SER A 397 5.87 -3.98 20.40
C SER A 397 7.23 -3.29 20.25
N MET A 398 7.85 -3.40 19.06
CA MET A 398 9.08 -2.67 18.73
C MET A 398 8.80 -1.17 18.63
N ALA A 399 7.76 -0.75 17.92
CA ALA A 399 7.39 0.67 17.78
C ALA A 399 7.18 1.33 19.16
N ARG A 400 6.49 0.65 20.08
CA ARG A 400 6.34 1.12 21.47
C ARG A 400 7.67 1.17 22.22
N ARG A 401 8.49 0.12 22.14
CA ARG A 401 9.79 0.07 22.82
C ARG A 401 10.73 1.18 22.36
N PHE A 402 10.71 1.51 21.07
CA PHE A 402 11.54 2.55 20.48
C PHE A 402 10.89 3.94 20.48
N ARG A 403 9.70 4.08 21.09
CA ARG A 403 8.98 5.36 21.28
C ARG A 403 8.66 6.05 19.95
N LEU A 404 8.15 5.27 18.98
CA LEU A 404 7.63 5.82 17.74
C LEU A 404 6.52 6.84 18.03
N ALA A 405 6.68 8.09 17.57
CA ALA A 405 5.72 9.17 17.80
C ALA A 405 4.39 8.86 17.11
N GLN A 406 3.24 9.15 17.73
CA GLN A 406 1.91 8.76 17.21
C GLN A 406 1.59 9.32 15.82
N GLN A 407 2.18 10.48 15.49
CA GLN A 407 2.06 11.14 14.18
C GLN A 407 3.02 10.57 13.12
N ASP A 408 3.91 9.65 13.48
CA ASP A 408 4.82 9.03 12.52
C ASP A 408 4.01 8.17 11.52
N PRO A 409 4.28 8.28 10.20
CA PRO A 409 3.54 7.52 9.18
C PRO A 409 3.55 5.99 9.39
N LEU A 410 4.54 5.45 10.12
CA LEU A 410 4.58 4.03 10.45
C LEU A 410 3.41 3.55 11.31
N TRP A 411 2.71 4.44 12.04
CA TRP A 411 1.54 4.03 12.82
C TRP A 411 0.38 3.51 11.97
N MET A 412 0.34 3.85 10.68
CA MET A 412 -0.60 3.27 9.74
C MET A 412 -0.45 1.74 9.62
N LEU A 413 0.72 1.16 9.92
CA LEU A 413 0.89 -0.30 10.00
C LEU A 413 0.06 -0.92 11.13
N PHE A 414 -0.32 -0.15 12.14
CA PHE A 414 -1.01 -0.60 13.35
C PHE A 414 -2.45 -0.07 13.44
N GLN A 415 -2.97 0.52 12.36
CA GLN A 415 -4.36 0.99 12.33
C GLN A 415 -5.34 -0.16 12.62
N ASP A 416 -6.22 0.05 13.60
CA ASP A 416 -7.15 -0.95 14.12
C ASP A 416 -6.48 -2.23 14.68
N PHE A 417 -5.20 -2.15 15.04
CA PHE A 417 -4.53 -3.25 15.72
C PHE A 417 -4.74 -3.14 17.23
N GLU A 418 -5.51 -4.06 17.77
CA GLU A 418 -5.65 -4.23 19.21
C GLU A 418 -4.84 -5.43 19.68
N PRO A 419 -3.79 -5.23 20.49
CA PRO A 419 -3.02 -6.34 21.04
C PRO A 419 -3.93 -7.16 21.95
N ARG A 420 -4.16 -8.43 21.58
CA ARG A 420 -4.91 -9.36 22.42
C ARG A 420 -4.16 -9.61 23.74
N PRO A 421 -4.89 -9.91 24.85
CA PRO A 421 -4.28 -10.23 26.13
C PRO A 421 -3.30 -11.41 25.99
N ASP A 422 -2.29 -11.44 26.88
CA ASP A 422 -1.22 -12.45 26.85
C ASP A 422 -1.81 -13.85 27.08
N ILE A 423 -2.05 -14.56 25.99
CA ILE A 423 -2.53 -15.93 25.97
C ILE A 423 -1.32 -16.85 25.94
N ALA A 424 -1.19 -17.77 26.91
CA ALA A 424 -0.09 -18.73 26.97
C ALA A 424 0.00 -19.57 25.67
N LEU A 425 1.19 -19.56 25.06
CA LEU A 425 1.57 -20.37 23.91
C LEU A 425 2.29 -21.62 24.43
N ALA A 426 1.62 -22.76 24.41
CA ALA A 426 2.22 -24.05 24.77
C ALA A 426 2.91 -24.66 23.55
N GLU A 427 3.99 -25.42 23.78
CA GLU A 427 4.66 -26.29 22.80
C GLU A 427 5.18 -25.55 21.55
N MET A 428 5.77 -24.37 21.75
CA MET A 428 6.29 -23.59 20.63
C MET A 428 7.51 -24.24 19.97
N GLN A 429 7.46 -24.32 18.65
CA GLN A 429 8.57 -24.79 17.82
C GLN A 429 9.37 -23.60 17.29
N ILE A 430 10.56 -23.37 17.82
CA ILE A 430 11.44 -22.27 17.38
C ILE A 430 12.30 -22.67 16.16
N PRO A 431 12.62 -21.75 15.25
CA PRO A 431 13.53 -22.03 14.14
C PRO A 431 14.95 -22.40 14.62
N VAL A 432 15.55 -23.41 13.99
CA VAL A 432 16.92 -23.88 14.30
C VAL A 432 17.94 -22.75 14.16
N ARG A 433 17.70 -21.78 13.26
CA ARG A 433 18.56 -20.61 13.04
C ARG A 433 18.72 -19.71 14.28
N TRP A 434 17.82 -19.81 15.26
CA TRP A 434 17.91 -19.03 16.50
C TRP A 434 18.92 -19.63 17.47
N ILE A 435 19.17 -20.94 17.39
CA ILE A 435 20.03 -21.69 18.33
C ILE A 435 21.43 -21.05 18.47
N PRO A 436 22.20 -20.77 17.40
CA PRO A 436 23.54 -20.19 17.54
C PRO A 436 23.55 -18.76 18.08
N VAL A 437 22.42 -18.06 18.00
CA VAL A 437 22.25 -16.69 18.51
C VAL A 437 21.84 -16.73 19.99
N LEU A 438 21.01 -17.70 20.37
CA LEU A 438 20.45 -17.87 21.71
C LEU A 438 21.40 -18.56 22.68
N TRP A 439 22.27 -19.49 22.24
CA TRP A 439 23.13 -20.31 23.12
C TRP A 439 24.11 -19.53 24.01
N ARG A 440 24.35 -18.23 23.76
CA ARG A 440 25.13 -17.38 24.66
C ARG A 440 24.28 -16.55 25.64
N GLN A 441 22.97 -16.49 25.45
CA GLN A 441 22.08 -15.57 26.18
C GLN A 441 20.96 -16.29 26.96
N LEU A 442 20.56 -17.48 26.54
CA LEU A 442 19.60 -18.32 27.27
C LEU A 442 20.36 -19.53 27.80
N SER A 443 20.73 -19.48 29.08
CA SER A 443 21.44 -20.58 29.76
C SER A 443 20.55 -21.80 29.98
N ASP A 444 19.23 -21.67 29.82
CA ASP A 444 18.27 -22.74 30.01
C ASP A 444 17.26 -22.78 28.86
N ARG A 445 16.72 -23.97 28.61
CA ARG A 445 15.81 -24.35 27.50
C ARG A 445 14.87 -23.23 27.04
N PRO A 446 14.52 -23.17 25.74
CA PRO A 446 13.45 -22.28 25.28
C PRO A 446 12.20 -22.53 26.13
N PRO A 447 11.55 -21.46 26.65
CA PRO A 447 10.45 -21.63 27.59
C PRO A 447 9.34 -22.45 26.91
N ALA A 448 9.02 -23.60 27.49
CA ALA A 448 8.00 -24.52 26.97
C ALA A 448 6.60 -23.87 26.91
N THR A 449 6.41 -22.80 27.69
CA THR A 449 5.26 -21.90 27.62
C THR A 449 5.76 -20.46 27.52
N ALA A 450 5.26 -19.71 26.54
CA ALA A 450 5.58 -18.29 26.40
C ALA A 450 4.32 -17.49 26.09
N SER A 451 4.24 -16.27 26.58
CA SER A 451 3.27 -15.28 26.11
C SER A 451 3.73 -14.67 24.77
N PRO A 452 2.81 -14.10 23.95
CA PRO A 452 3.18 -13.31 22.77
C PRO A 452 4.19 -12.21 23.10
N ARG A 453 4.05 -11.57 24.27
CA ARG A 453 4.99 -10.56 24.76
C ARG A 453 6.40 -11.10 24.98
N GLU A 454 6.54 -12.25 25.65
CA GLU A 454 7.83 -12.89 25.89
C GLU A 454 8.50 -13.34 24.59
N LEU A 455 7.71 -13.88 23.65
CA LEU A 455 8.22 -14.26 22.34
C LEU A 455 8.68 -13.02 21.55
N ALA A 456 7.92 -11.93 21.57
CA ALA A 456 8.30 -10.69 20.91
C ALA A 456 9.59 -10.10 21.51
N ASN A 457 9.73 -10.11 22.84
CA ASN A 457 10.95 -9.70 23.53
C ASN A 457 12.14 -10.58 23.14
N THR A 458 11.94 -11.90 23.09
CA THR A 458 12.96 -12.87 22.69
C THR A 458 13.42 -12.62 21.26
N LEU A 459 12.49 -12.43 20.33
CA LEU A 459 12.81 -12.17 18.93
C LEU A 459 13.52 -10.81 18.74
N GLN A 460 13.17 -9.80 19.52
CA GLN A 460 13.92 -8.53 19.57
C GLN A 460 15.36 -8.73 20.06
N LEU A 461 15.58 -9.57 21.07
CA LEU A 461 16.94 -9.89 21.57
C LEU A 461 17.75 -10.66 20.52
N VAL A 462 17.14 -11.67 19.87
CA VAL A 462 17.74 -12.43 18.76
C VAL A 462 18.13 -11.50 17.62
N ALA A 463 17.24 -10.58 17.22
CA ALA A 463 17.53 -9.57 16.20
C ALA A 463 18.68 -8.65 16.60
N ALA A 464 18.70 -8.17 17.85
CA ALA A 464 19.80 -7.34 18.35
C ALA A 464 21.14 -8.10 18.38
N ALA A 465 21.13 -9.37 18.74
CA ALA A 465 22.33 -10.23 18.72
C ALA A 465 22.80 -10.51 17.29
N TYR A 466 21.88 -10.77 16.36
CA TYR A 466 22.17 -10.90 14.93
C TYR A 466 22.85 -9.64 14.37
N LEU A 467 22.26 -8.46 14.58
CA LEU A 467 22.79 -7.19 14.10
C LEU A 467 24.18 -6.88 14.68
N ARG A 468 24.39 -7.14 15.97
CA ARG A 468 25.71 -6.96 16.59
C ARG A 468 26.75 -7.91 16.02
N ARG A 469 26.39 -9.17 15.77
CA ARG A 469 27.31 -10.19 15.25
C ARG A 469 27.75 -9.88 13.82
N TYR A 470 26.78 -9.63 12.94
CA TYR A 470 27.02 -9.56 11.49
C TYR A 470 27.19 -8.14 10.95
N CYS A 471 26.56 -7.15 11.58
CA CYS A 471 26.55 -5.76 11.07
C CYS A 471 27.31 -4.79 11.99
N LYS A 472 27.69 -5.21 13.21
CA LYS A 472 28.25 -4.30 14.24
C LYS A 472 27.32 -3.11 14.52
N LEU A 473 26.02 -3.35 14.48
CA LEU A 473 24.96 -2.35 14.72
C LEU A 473 24.12 -2.73 15.93
N SER A 474 23.61 -1.73 16.63
CA SER A 474 22.56 -1.93 17.63
C SER A 474 21.19 -1.96 16.96
N LEU A 475 20.21 -2.65 17.56
CA LEU A 475 18.83 -2.65 17.09
C LEU A 475 18.24 -1.23 17.05
N ARG A 476 18.56 -0.40 18.06
CA ARG A 476 18.19 1.02 18.10
C ARG A 476 18.77 1.80 16.92
N GLY A 477 20.06 1.64 16.63
CA GLY A 477 20.73 2.35 15.53
C GLY A 477 20.32 1.86 14.13
N LEU A 478 19.72 0.67 14.02
CA LEU A 478 19.04 0.25 12.79
C LEU A 478 17.69 0.97 12.66
N ILE A 479 16.87 0.93 13.72
CA ILE A 479 15.49 1.43 13.69
C ILE A 479 15.41 2.95 13.60
N GLN A 480 16.22 3.69 14.38
CA GLN A 480 16.19 5.16 14.47
C GLN A 480 16.93 5.87 13.33
N ARG A 481 16.96 5.26 12.14
CA ARG A 481 17.53 5.92 10.95
C ARG A 481 16.49 6.86 10.37
N PRO A 482 16.82 8.15 10.16
CA PRO A 482 15.90 9.08 9.53
C PRO A 482 15.74 8.74 8.04
N GLY A 483 14.58 9.09 7.50
CA GLY A 483 14.25 8.95 6.09
C GLY A 483 12.82 9.37 5.83
N ARG A 484 12.33 9.10 4.61
CA ARG A 484 10.95 9.38 4.22
C ARG A 484 10.24 8.08 3.92
N ILE A 485 8.97 7.99 4.32
CA ILE A 485 8.17 6.78 4.20
C ILE A 485 6.91 7.10 3.41
N ALA A 486 6.66 6.32 2.37
CA ALA A 486 5.35 6.25 1.72
C ALA A 486 4.73 4.89 2.05
N LEU A 487 3.65 4.92 2.84
CA LEU A 487 2.91 3.72 3.21
C LEU A 487 1.52 3.78 2.57
N THR A 488 1.20 2.79 1.74
CA THR A 488 -0.12 2.63 1.12
C THR A 488 -0.84 1.43 1.74
N PRO A 489 -1.91 0.86 1.19
CA PRO A 489 -2.38 -0.47 1.64
C PRO A 489 -1.49 -1.64 1.20
N THR A 490 -0.76 -1.50 0.09
CA THR A 490 -0.02 -2.62 -0.54
C THR A 490 1.49 -2.43 -0.56
N HIS A 491 1.99 -1.22 -0.32
CA HIS A 491 3.41 -0.89 -0.39
C HIS A 491 3.89 -0.24 0.90
N TRP A 492 5.16 -0.45 1.18
CA TRP A 492 5.96 0.25 2.17
C TRP A 492 7.28 0.64 1.53
N ASP A 493 7.28 1.84 0.96
CA ASP A 493 8.43 2.45 0.32
C ASP A 493 9.18 3.30 1.34
N VAL A 494 10.49 3.09 1.45
CA VAL A 494 11.35 3.88 2.33
C VAL A 494 12.46 4.53 1.52
N HIS A 495 12.54 5.84 1.60
CA HIS A 495 13.55 6.67 0.96
C HIS A 495 14.59 7.08 2.00
N PHE A 496 15.82 6.63 1.81
CA PHE A 496 16.99 7.04 2.57
C PHE A 496 17.83 8.02 1.75
N ASP A 497 18.47 8.96 2.44
CA ASP A 497 19.59 9.71 1.86
C ASP A 497 20.72 8.72 1.55
N ILE A 498 21.27 8.78 0.35
CA ILE A 498 22.40 7.96 -0.06
C ILE A 498 23.64 8.23 0.79
N ASN A 499 23.80 9.42 1.36
CA ASN A 499 24.86 9.74 2.32
C ASN A 499 24.70 8.99 3.65
N HIS A 500 23.49 8.50 3.95
CA HIS A 500 23.21 7.65 5.11
C HIS A 500 23.32 6.14 4.79
N THR A 501 23.81 5.77 3.60
CA THR A 501 24.05 4.37 3.25
C THR A 501 25.12 3.78 4.16
N ASP A 502 24.80 2.63 4.79
CA ASP A 502 25.73 1.95 5.68
C ASP A 502 26.27 0.69 5.00
N LEU A 503 27.56 0.72 4.62
CA LEU A 503 28.24 -0.41 3.98
C LEU A 503 28.15 -1.70 4.79
N ARG A 504 27.96 -1.64 6.12
CA ARG A 504 27.79 -2.83 6.95
C ARG A 504 26.46 -3.54 6.67
N LEU A 505 25.38 -2.79 6.39
CA LEU A 505 24.11 -3.35 5.95
C LEU A 505 24.21 -3.92 4.53
N ARG A 506 24.88 -3.18 3.64
CA ARG A 506 25.10 -3.59 2.25
C ARG A 506 25.84 -4.91 2.13
N ARG A 507 26.90 -5.09 2.93
CA ARG A 507 27.73 -6.31 2.96
C ARG A 507 26.93 -7.57 3.32
N VAL A 508 25.84 -7.43 4.06
CA VAL A 508 24.95 -8.54 4.40
C VAL A 508 23.63 -8.45 3.65
N ALA A 509 23.48 -7.57 2.66
CA ALA A 509 22.25 -7.33 1.91
C ALA A 509 21.01 -7.13 2.82
N LEU A 510 21.14 -6.34 3.89
CA LEU A 510 19.98 -5.92 4.71
C LEU A 510 19.28 -4.69 4.14
N ASP A 511 19.90 -4.02 3.18
CA ASP A 511 19.40 -2.84 2.46
C ASP A 511 18.93 -3.17 1.04
N SER A 512 18.78 -4.45 0.72
CA SER A 512 18.17 -4.91 -0.52
C SER A 512 16.64 -4.99 -0.36
N ASP A 513 15.91 -4.63 -1.41
CA ASP A 513 14.44 -4.70 -1.45
C ASP A 513 13.96 -6.10 -1.03
N PRO A 514 13.19 -6.23 0.06
CA PRO A 514 12.57 -7.50 0.43
C PRO A 514 11.52 -7.95 -0.59
N GLY A 515 10.97 -7.01 -1.38
CA GLY A 515 9.90 -7.29 -2.32
C GLY A 515 8.60 -7.63 -1.60
N TRP A 516 7.85 -8.61 -2.12
CA TRP A 516 6.62 -9.07 -1.50
C TRP A 516 6.90 -9.81 -0.17
N VAL A 517 6.23 -9.37 0.90
CA VAL A 517 6.33 -9.97 2.25
C VAL A 517 4.94 -10.52 2.63
N PRO A 518 4.68 -11.83 2.44
CA PRO A 518 3.33 -12.39 2.58
C PRO A 518 2.68 -12.12 3.93
N TRP A 519 3.37 -12.38 5.03
CA TRP A 519 2.82 -12.19 6.39
C TRP A 519 2.55 -10.72 6.73
N LEU A 520 3.13 -9.79 5.98
CA LEU A 520 2.90 -8.35 6.12
C LEU A 520 1.83 -7.85 5.14
N GLY A 521 1.56 -8.60 4.06
CA GLY A 521 0.64 -8.22 2.98
C GLY A 521 1.13 -7.04 2.16
N ARG A 522 2.45 -6.82 2.09
CA ARG A 522 3.03 -5.59 1.52
C ARG A 522 4.27 -5.87 0.69
N VAL A 523 4.46 -5.04 -0.32
CA VAL A 523 5.71 -4.89 -1.05
C VAL A 523 6.57 -3.89 -0.31
N VAL A 524 7.76 -4.31 0.14
CA VAL A 524 8.72 -3.44 0.83
C VAL A 524 9.84 -3.10 -0.13
N GLN A 525 10.15 -1.80 -0.27
CA GLN A 525 11.20 -1.31 -1.15
C GLN A 525 12.05 -0.24 -0.45
N PHE A 526 13.34 -0.22 -0.78
CA PHE A 526 14.30 0.74 -0.29
C PHE A 526 14.83 1.57 -1.45
N HIS A 527 14.64 2.88 -1.34
CA HIS A 527 15.07 3.86 -2.32
C HIS A 527 16.20 4.70 -1.70
N TYR A 528 17.27 4.91 -2.46
CA TYR A 528 18.42 5.72 -2.05
C TYR A 528 18.57 6.88 -3.02
N HIS A 529 18.46 8.11 -2.52
CA HIS A 529 18.52 9.33 -3.32
C HIS A 529 19.53 10.30 -2.71
N ASN A 530 20.20 11.10 -3.54
CA ASN A 530 20.82 12.33 -3.07
C ASN A 530 19.67 13.31 -2.80
N GLU A 531 19.40 13.65 -1.55
CA GLU A 531 18.65 14.88 -1.27
C GLU A 531 19.61 16.02 -1.59
N GLY A 532 19.33 16.74 -2.67
CA GLY A 532 20.11 17.89 -3.13
C GLY A 532 19.59 19.19 -2.54
#